data_AF-A0A8X8KFL0-F1
#
_entry.id   AF-A0A8X8KFL0-F1
#
_cell.length_a   1.000
_cell.length_b   1.000
_cell.length_c   1.000
_cell.angle_alpha   90.00
_cell.angle_beta   90.00
_cell.angle_gamma   90.00
#
_symmetry.space_group_name_H-M   'P 1'
#
loop_
_entity.id
_entity.type
_entity.pdbx_description
1 polymer ?
#
loop_
_entity_poly.entity_id
_entity_poly.type
_entity_poly.pdbx_seq_one_letter_code
_entity_poly.pdbx_strand_id
1 'polypeptide(L)'
;MFIVLGFFLTSFLVFLARILYLFFFEKHCEIQQCLMQIDGIQKLMYLGIILIGTYNAYLMSKSRKYAVLVFEFIGTFIFAFALNFVDLAQ
;
A
#
# COMPACT_ATOMS: atom_id res chain seq x y z
N MET A 1 9.91 14.85 10.22
CA MET A 1 10.13 14.87 8.75
C MET A 1 10.05 13.46 8.14
N PHE A 2 10.83 12.48 8.61
CA PHE A 2 10.81 11.11 8.06
C PHE A 2 9.49 10.34 8.27
N ILE A 3 8.74 10.58 9.36
CA ILE A 3 7.38 10.06 9.54
C ILE A 3 6.46 10.55 8.41
N VAL A 4 6.49 11.85 8.13
CA VAL A 4 5.66 12.47 7.09
C VAL A 4 6.03 11.90 5.71
N LEU A 5 7.32 11.79 5.40
CA LEU A 5 7.79 11.18 4.17
C LEU A 5 7.37 9.71 4.06
N GLY A 6 7.51 8.93 5.14
CA GLY A 6 7.04 7.54 5.22
C GLY A 6 5.55 7.45 4.92
N PHE A 7 4.73 8.29 5.54
CA PHE A 7 3.28 8.31 5.30
C PHE A 7 2.93 8.58 3.84
N PHE A 8 3.51 9.62 3.23
CA PHE A 8 3.26 9.92 1.82
C PHE A 8 3.73 8.80 0.90
N LEU A 9 4.94 8.27 1.11
CA LEU A 9 5.48 7.22 0.26
C LEU A 9 4.67 5.93 0.37
N THR A 10 4.32 5.51 1.58
CA THR A 10 3.56 4.28 1.81
C THR A 10 2.14 4.40 1.25
N SER A 11 1.49 5.55 1.45
CA SER A 11 0.17 5.84 0.87
C SER A 11 0.21 5.83 -0.66
N PHE A 12 1.24 6.43 -1.25
CA PHE A 12 1.45 6.40 -2.70
C PHE A 12 1.65 4.98 -3.22
N LEU A 13 2.42 4.14 -2.53
CA LEU A 13 2.66 2.74 -2.92
C LEU A 13 1.37 1.91 -2.85
N VAL A 14 0.57 2.07 -1.81
CA VAL A 14 -0.73 1.38 -1.69
C VAL A 14 -1.68 1.82 -2.81
N PHE A 15 -1.74 3.13 -3.09
CA PHE A 15 -2.56 3.67 -4.17
C PHE A 15 -2.10 3.18 -5.56
N LEU A 16 -0.80 3.21 -5.80
CA LEU A 16 -0.19 2.71 -7.03
C LEU A 16 -0.47 1.22 -7.21
N ALA A 17 -0.37 0.41 -6.15
CA ALA A 17 -0.68 -1.01 -6.18
C ALA A 17 -2.14 -1.26 -6.62
N ARG A 18 -3.09 -0.50 -6.09
CA ARG A 18 -4.50 -0.58 -6.50
C ARG A 18 -4.70 -0.21 -7.96
N ILE A 19 -4.10 0.89 -8.43
CA ILE A 19 -4.19 1.31 -9.83
C ILE A 19 -3.62 0.24 -10.76
N LEU A 20 -2.44 -0.27 -10.46
CA LEU A 20 -1.80 -1.29 -11.29
C LEU A 20 -2.62 -2.58 -11.33
N TYR A 21 -3.18 -2.99 -10.19
CA TYR A 21 -4.09 -4.13 -10.15
C TYR A 21 -5.29 -3.93 -11.08
N LEU A 22 -5.99 -2.79 -10.94
CA LEU A 22 -7.17 -2.50 -11.75
C LEU A 22 -6.82 -2.41 -13.24
N PHE A 23 -5.69 -1.79 -13.59
CA PHE A 23 -5.26 -1.63 -14.98
C PHE A 23 -4.92 -2.95 -15.67
N PHE A 24 -4.26 -3.88 -14.98
CA PHE A 24 -3.77 -5.13 -15.58
C PHE A 24 -4.76 -6.30 -15.44
N PHE A 25 -5.51 -6.37 -14.33
CA PHE A 25 -6.26 -7.57 -13.95
C PHE A 25 -7.79 -7.37 -13.97
N GLU A 26 -8.29 -6.18 -13.63
CA GLU A 26 -9.73 -5.90 -13.57
C GLU A 26 -10.26 -5.34 -14.89
N LYS A 27 -10.67 -6.23 -15.81
CA LYS A 27 -11.13 -5.84 -17.16
C LYS A 27 -12.62 -5.49 -17.25
N HIS A 28 -13.37 -5.67 -16.17
CA HIS A 28 -14.83 -5.65 -16.17
C HIS A 28 -15.46 -4.33 -15.69
N CYS A 29 -14.65 -3.32 -15.39
CA CYS A 29 -15.09 -2.09 -14.74
C CYS A 29 -14.29 -0.88 -15.21
N GLU A 30 -14.94 0.28 -15.35
CA GLU A 30 -14.20 1.52 -15.54
C GLU A 30 -13.37 1.82 -14.29
N ILE A 31 -12.08 2.12 -14.50
CA ILE A 31 -11.10 2.30 -13.42
C ILE A 31 -11.60 3.28 -12.35
N GLN A 32 -12.30 4.36 -12.74
CA GLN A 32 -12.86 5.34 -11.80
C GLN A 32 -13.91 4.75 -10.84
N GLN A 33 -14.77 3.86 -11.31
CA GLN A 33 -15.80 3.23 -10.49
C GLN A 33 -15.17 2.22 -9.52
N CYS A 34 -14.25 1.39 -10.00
CA CYS A 34 -13.60 0.37 -9.17
C CYS A 34 -12.48 0.89 -8.24
N LEU A 35 -12.02 2.13 -8.45
CA LEU A 35 -11.13 2.80 -7.50
C LEU A 35 -11.86 3.11 -6.19
N MET A 36 -13.13 3.49 -6.27
CA MET A 36 -13.97 3.87 -5.13
C MET A 36 -14.63 2.66 -4.47
N GLN A 37 -14.79 1.58 -5.23
CA GLN A 37 -15.34 0.31 -4.78
C GLN A 37 -14.25 -0.53 -4.11
N ILE A 38 -14.03 -0.27 -2.83
CA ILE A 38 -13.12 -1.04 -1.98
C ILE A 38 -13.94 -1.54 -0.79
N ASP A 39 -13.81 -2.83 -0.49
CA ASP A 39 -14.44 -3.45 0.67
C ASP A 39 -13.98 -2.79 1.99
N GLY A 40 -14.84 -2.82 3.01
CA GLY A 40 -14.54 -2.24 4.32
C GLY A 40 -13.30 -2.84 4.98
N ILE A 41 -13.13 -4.16 4.90
CA ILE A 41 -11.97 -4.87 5.45
C ILE A 41 -10.71 -4.50 4.69
N GLN A 42 -10.79 -4.46 3.36
CA GLN A 42 -9.66 -4.08 2.50
C GLN A 42 -9.19 -2.65 2.79
N LYS A 43 -10.11 -1.70 3.03
CA LYS A 43 -9.77 -0.33 3.46
C LYS A 43 -9.03 -0.32 4.79
N LEU A 44 -9.47 -1.09 5.78
CA LEU A 44 -8.80 -1.20 7.07
C LEU A 44 -7.40 -1.79 6.94
N MET A 45 -7.24 -2.83 6.11
CA MET A 45 -5.93 -3.43 5.85
C MET A 45 -4.99 -2.46 5.14
N TYR A 46 -5.46 -1.69 4.15
CA TYR A 46 -4.67 -0.62 3.53
C TYR A 46 -4.25 0.46 4.53
N LEU A 47 -5.15 0.89 5.40
CA LEU A 47 -4.82 1.85 6.46
C LEU A 47 -3.76 1.29 7.41
N GLY A 48 -3.88 0.01 7.79
CA GLY A 48 -2.89 -0.70 8.60
C GLY A 48 -1.52 -0.76 7.93
N ILE A 49 -1.46 -1.10 6.64
CA ILE A 49 -0.22 -1.12 5.86
C ILE A 49 0.43 0.27 5.83
N ILE A 50 -0.35 1.33 5.61
CA ILE A 50 0.16 2.70 5.62
C ILE A 50 0.77 3.05 6.97
N LEU A 51 0.10 2.74 8.07
CA LEU A 51 0.59 3.02 9.43
C LEU A 51 1.87 2.24 9.74
N ILE A 52 1.91 0.95 9.39
CA ILE A 52 3.10 0.09 9.61
C ILE A 52 4.28 0.59 8.78
N GLY A 53 4.09 0.84 7.48
CA GLY A 53 5.16 1.34 6.62
C GLY A 53 5.67 2.72 7.05
N THR A 54 4.77 3.59 7.52
CA THR A 54 5.13 4.89 8.11
C THR A 54 6.01 4.74 9.34
N TYR A 55 5.62 3.83 10.24
CA TYR A 55 6.37 3.57 11.48
C TYR A 55 7.73 2.92 11.20
N ASN A 56 7.79 1.96 10.26
CA ASN A 56 9.03 1.33 9.82
C ASN A 56 9.97 2.36 9.19
N ALA A 57 9.46 3.28 8.38
CA ALA A 57 10.26 4.34 7.79
C ALA A 57 10.91 5.25 8.84
N TYR A 58 10.17 5.57 9.89
CA TYR A 58 10.69 6.31 11.03
C TYR A 58 11.78 5.56 11.79
N LEU A 59 11.54 4.28 12.12
CA LEU A 59 12.52 3.45 12.84
C LEU A 59 13.83 3.28 12.05
N MET A 60 13.73 2.97 10.75
CA MET A 60 14.90 2.74 9.89
C MET A 60 15.70 4.02 9.65
N SER A 61 15.03 5.16 9.55
CA SER A 61 15.70 6.46 9.51
C SER A 61 16.46 6.74 10.80
N LYS A 62 15.91 6.38 11.97
CA LYS A 62 16.58 6.58 13.26
C LYS A 62 17.83 5.71 13.39
N SER A 63 17.78 4.48 12.88
CA SER A 63 18.91 3.54 12.89
C SER A 63 19.89 3.69 11.73
N ARG A 64 19.73 4.71 10.86
CA ARG A 64 20.54 4.93 9.63
C ARG A 64 20.57 3.73 8.68
N LYS A 65 19.53 2.90 8.67
CA LYS A 65 19.42 1.67 7.84
C LYS A 65 18.70 1.95 6.52
N TYR A 66 19.21 2.88 5.73
CA TYR A 66 18.54 3.33 4.50
C TYR A 66 18.38 2.25 3.43
N ALA A 67 19.31 1.29 3.34
CA ALA A 67 19.17 0.16 2.41
C ALA A 67 17.97 -0.74 2.76
N VAL A 68 17.73 -0.97 4.05
CA VAL A 68 16.60 -1.78 4.54
C VAL A 68 15.26 -1.07 4.29
N LEU A 69 15.25 0.26 4.36
CA LEU A 69 14.08 1.08 4.06
C LEU A 69 13.55 0.84 2.63
N VAL A 70 14.45 0.65 1.66
CA VAL A 70 14.05 0.35 0.27
C VAL A 70 13.34 -1.00 0.18
N PHE A 71 13.88 -2.04 0.83
CA PHE A 71 13.25 -3.35 0.86
C PHE A 71 11.89 -3.34 1.57
N GLU A 72 11.75 -2.56 2.64
CA GLU A 72 10.47 -2.33 3.32
C GLU A 72 9.42 -1.71 2.39
N PHE A 73 9.80 -0.71 1.60
CA PHE A 73 8.88 -0.11 0.63
C PHE A 73 8.49 -1.07 -0.49
N ILE A 74 9.43 -1.85 -1.01
CA ILE A 74 9.14 -2.91 -1.99
C ILE A 74 8.18 -3.93 -1.39
N GLY A 75 8.44 -4.40 -0.17
CA GLY A 75 7.57 -5.34 0.54
C GLY A 75 6.16 -4.79 0.77
N THR A 76 6.06 -3.52 1.19
CA THR A 76 4.79 -2.81 1.36
C THR A 76 3.99 -2.79 0.06
N PHE A 77 4.65 -2.45 -1.06
CA PHE A 77 4.02 -2.44 -2.37
C PHE A 77 3.52 -3.82 -2.78
N ILE A 78 4.37 -4.86 -2.68
CA ILE A 78 4.01 -6.24 -3.04
C ILE A 78 2.82 -6.71 -2.20
N PHE A 79 2.84 -6.44 -0.89
CA PHE A 79 1.76 -6.84 0.02
C PHE A 79 0.45 -6.11 -0.31
N ALA A 80 0.49 -4.80 -0.53
CA ALA A 80 -0.68 -4.02 -0.92
C ALA A 80 -1.24 -4.46 -2.29
N PHE A 81 -0.36 -4.85 -3.22
CA PHE A 81 -0.73 -5.38 -4.53
C PHE A 81 -1.42 -6.74 -4.39
N ALA A 82 -0.81 -7.67 -3.66
CA ALA A 82 -1.36 -9.01 -3.41
C ALA A 82 -2.73 -8.95 -2.70
N LEU A 83 -2.92 -7.98 -1.80
CA LEU A 83 -4.19 -7.78 -1.11
C LEU A 83 -5.37 -7.53 -2.05
N ASN A 84 -5.13 -7.04 -3.28
CA ASN A 84 -6.19 -6.86 -4.27
C ASN A 84 -6.71 -8.18 -4.86
N PHE A 85 -5.96 -9.28 -4.74
CA PHE A 85 -6.36 -10.61 -5.23
C PHE A 85 -7.10 -11.43 -4.17
N VAL A 86 -7.12 -10.96 -2.93
CA VAL A 86 -7.77 -11.67 -1.84
C VAL A 86 -9.25 -11.33 -1.85
N ASP A 87 -10.10 -12.36 -1.97
CA ASP A 87 -11.52 -12.21 -1.72
C ASP A 87 -11.72 -12.12 -0.19
N LEU A 88 -12.01 -10.91 0.29
CA LEU A 88 -12.17 -10.61 1.71
C LEU A 88 -13.63 -10.68 2.16
N ALA A 89 -14.56 -11.07 1.28
CA ALA A 89 -16.00 -11.07 1.51
C ALA A 89 -16.59 -12.45 1.88
N GLN A 90 -15.75 -13.42 2.28
CA GLN A 90 -16.20 -14.72 2.82
C GLN A 90 -16.47 -14.69 4.32
#